data_AF-A0A518V9W1-F1
#
_entry.id   AF-A0A518V9W1-F1
#
_cell.length_a   1.000
_cell.length_b   1.000
_cell.length_c   1.000
_cell.angle_alpha   90.00
_cell.angle_beta   90.00
_cell.angle_gamma   90.00
#
_symmetry.space_group_name_H-M   'P 1'
#
loop_
_entity.id
_entity.type
_entity.pdbx_description
1 polymer ?
#
loop_
_entity_poly.entity_id
_entity_poly.type
_entity_poly.pdbx_seq_one_letter_code
_entity_poly.pdbx_strand_id
1 'polypeptide(L)'
;MIGLTRAERILDIRTRIDNHIADHGDRPSADCLAVWADVILREELTDMNPDKMTNTEYPFMSERQFQRRHSKEAGLVGFSDICGTDRRNHRKPTRRNRTGYELGFVDINAKLRNLDKQRQYNAFKRGTYRYDGGDLRYLDYGGKTYKNAAI
;
A
#
# COMPACT_ATOMS: atom_id res chain seq x y z
N MET A 1 -16.84 -28.11 9.05
CA MET A 1 -17.74 -26.98 9.42
C MET A 1 -17.78 -25.85 8.40
N ILE A 2 -16.90 -25.81 7.38
CA ILE A 2 -16.99 -24.82 6.30
C ILE A 2 -18.19 -25.22 5.42
N GLY A 3 -19.23 -24.39 5.38
CA GLY A 3 -20.48 -24.65 4.64
C GLY A 3 -21.71 -24.93 5.50
N LEU A 4 -21.57 -25.13 6.81
CA LEU A 4 -22.71 -25.28 7.73
C LEU A 4 -23.35 -23.93 8.03
N THR A 5 -24.67 -23.92 8.19
CA THR A 5 -25.43 -22.77 8.69
C THR A 5 -25.09 -22.49 10.16
N ARG A 6 -25.40 -21.28 10.64
CA ARG A 6 -25.18 -20.91 12.06
C ARG A 6 -25.85 -21.90 13.03
N ALA A 7 -27.09 -22.29 12.75
CA ALA A 7 -27.85 -23.21 13.59
C ALA A 7 -27.19 -24.59 13.70
N GLU A 8 -26.71 -25.14 12.59
CA GLU A 8 -26.01 -26.43 12.57
C GLU A 8 -24.68 -26.37 13.32
N ARG A 9 -23.93 -25.25 13.21
CA ARG A 9 -22.69 -25.08 13.98
C ARG A 9 -22.94 -25.00 15.48
N ILE A 10 -24.00 -24.31 15.90
CA ILE A 10 -24.41 -24.25 17.32
C ILE A 10 -24.74 -25.65 17.83
N LEU A 11 -25.48 -26.44 17.05
CA LEU A 11 -25.83 -27.81 17.43
C LEU A 11 -24.59 -28.70 17.55
N ASP A 12 -23.70 -28.69 16.55
CA ASP A 12 -22.46 -29.47 16.58
C ASP A 12 -21.56 -29.10 17.77
N ILE A 13 -21.42 -27.80 18.05
CA ILE A 13 -20.63 -27.33 19.20
C ILE A 13 -21.27 -27.76 20.52
N ARG A 14 -22.60 -27.69 20.64
CA ARG A 14 -23.30 -28.19 21.83
C ARG A 14 -23.02 -29.67 22.05
N THR A 15 -23.17 -30.49 21.02
CA THR A 15 -22.86 -31.93 21.10
C THR A 15 -21.40 -32.18 21.48
N ARG A 16 -20.46 -31.39 20.97
CA ARG A 16 -19.04 -31.49 21.38
C ARG A 16 -18.81 -31.13 22.84
N ILE A 17 -19.47 -30.11 23.36
CA ILE A 17 -19.40 -29.74 24.78
C ILE A 17 -19.95 -30.87 25.64
N ASP A 18 -21.14 -31.38 25.30
CA ASP A 18 -21.80 -32.46 26.04
C ASP A 18 -20.92 -33.73 26.07
N ASN A 19 -20.33 -34.11 24.93
CA ASN A 19 -19.41 -35.24 24.84
C ASN A 19 -18.14 -35.02 25.68
N HIS A 20 -17.55 -33.82 25.64
CA HIS A 20 -16.36 -33.51 26.43
C HIS A 20 -16.63 -33.62 27.94
N ILE A 21 -17.80 -33.14 28.39
CA ILE A 21 -18.21 -33.25 29.78
C ILE A 21 -18.46 -34.72 30.15
N ALA A 22 -19.05 -35.51 29.25
CA ALA A 22 -19.25 -36.95 29.48
C ALA A 22 -17.92 -37.72 29.61
N ASP A 23 -16.92 -37.37 28.79
CA ASP A 23 -15.63 -38.06 28.74
C ASP A 23 -14.67 -37.64 29.87
N HIS A 24 -14.68 -36.35 30.25
CA HIS A 24 -13.71 -35.79 31.20
C HIS A 24 -14.30 -35.38 32.55
N GLY A 25 -15.63 -35.28 32.67
CA GLY A 25 -16.33 -34.84 33.89
C GLY A 25 -16.28 -33.32 34.15
N ASP A 26 -15.46 -32.59 33.40
CA ASP A 26 -15.23 -31.16 33.55
C ASP A 26 -15.62 -30.37 32.28
N ARG A 27 -15.72 -29.04 32.43
CA ARG A 27 -15.96 -28.16 31.29
C ARG A 27 -14.70 -28.03 30.40
N PRO A 28 -14.90 -27.89 29.07
CA PRO A 28 -13.80 -27.57 28.15
C PRO A 28 -13.04 -26.32 28.58
N SER A 29 -11.74 -26.30 28.30
CA SER A 29 -10.89 -25.13 28.55
C SER A 29 -11.43 -23.85 27.90
N ALA A 30 -11.13 -22.71 28.51
CA ALA A 30 -11.55 -21.40 28.00
C ALA A 30 -11.07 -21.15 26.57
N ASP A 31 -9.85 -21.58 26.23
CA ASP A 31 -9.28 -21.44 24.89
C ASP A 31 -10.09 -22.22 23.85
N CYS A 32 -10.54 -23.44 24.18
CA CYS A 32 -11.41 -24.22 23.29
C CYS A 32 -12.77 -23.54 23.08
N LEU A 33 -13.35 -23.01 24.16
CA LEU A 33 -14.63 -22.29 24.08
C LEU A 33 -14.52 -21.02 23.23
N ALA A 34 -13.40 -20.29 23.33
CA ALA A 34 -13.13 -19.12 22.50
C ALA A 34 -13.11 -19.48 21.01
N VAL A 35 -12.39 -20.55 20.64
CA VAL A 35 -12.34 -21.04 19.25
C VAL A 35 -13.73 -21.45 18.73
N TRP A 36 -14.55 -22.10 19.57
CA TRP A 36 -15.91 -22.46 19.18
C TRP A 36 -16.85 -21.26 19.08
N ALA A 37 -16.68 -20.25 19.93
CA ALA A 37 -17.41 -18.99 19.81
C ALA A 37 -17.12 -18.29 18.47
N ASP A 38 -15.85 -18.24 18.06
CA ASP A 38 -15.45 -17.70 16.75
C ASP A 38 -16.08 -18.48 15.58
N VAL A 39 -16.21 -19.80 15.71
CA VAL A 39 -16.88 -20.64 14.72
C VAL A 39 -18.38 -20.33 14.64
N ILE A 40 -19.04 -20.03 15.76
CA ILE A 40 -20.44 -19.60 15.75
C ILE A 40 -20.57 -18.26 15.03
N LEU A 41 -19.69 -17.30 15.33
CA LEU A 41 -19.70 -15.92 14.83
C LEU A 41 -18.97 -15.73 13.49
N ARG A 42 -18.76 -16.81 12.74
CA ARG A 42 -17.93 -16.79 11.53
C ARG A 42 -18.41 -15.76 10.51
N GLU A 43 -19.72 -15.67 10.25
CA GLU A 43 -20.25 -14.73 9.26
C GLU A 43 -19.94 -13.29 9.65
N GLU A 44 -20.11 -12.95 10.93
CA GLU A 44 -19.83 -11.62 11.44
C GLU A 44 -18.34 -11.32 11.42
N LEU A 45 -17.49 -12.23 11.91
CA LEU A 45 -16.04 -11.99 11.99
C LEU A 45 -15.36 -11.92 10.61
N THR A 46 -15.98 -12.52 9.58
CA THR A 46 -15.47 -12.52 8.20
C THR A 46 -16.08 -11.45 7.30
N ASP A 47 -17.17 -10.80 7.71
CA ASP A 47 -17.76 -9.67 6.98
C ASP A 47 -16.78 -8.49 6.93
N MET A 48 -16.31 -8.16 5.72
CA MET A 48 -15.34 -7.10 5.45
C MET A 48 -15.97 -5.77 5.01
N ASN A 49 -17.30 -5.63 5.11
CA ASN A 49 -17.97 -4.40 4.74
C ASN A 49 -17.39 -3.20 5.54
N PRO A 50 -16.86 -2.15 4.87
CA PRO A 50 -16.29 -0.99 5.55
C PRO A 50 -17.31 -0.26 6.44
N ASP A 51 -18.57 -0.26 6.04
CA ASP A 51 -19.64 0.49 6.71
C ASP A 51 -20.42 -0.34 7.73
N LYS A 52 -19.95 -1.55 8.04
CA LYS A 52 -20.55 -2.46 9.00
C LYS A 52 -20.87 -1.77 10.34
N MET A 53 -19.95 -0.94 10.82
CA MET A 53 -20.07 -0.25 12.10
C MET A 53 -21.14 0.84 12.15
N THR A 54 -21.61 1.30 10.98
CA THR A 54 -22.65 2.32 10.88
C THR A 54 -23.99 1.70 10.50
N ASN A 55 -23.97 0.65 9.67
CA ASN A 55 -25.18 0.05 9.11
C ASN A 55 -25.80 -1.07 9.97
N THR A 56 -25.07 -1.66 10.91
CA THR A 56 -25.57 -2.75 11.75
C THR A 56 -25.81 -2.29 13.18
N GLU A 57 -26.92 -2.72 13.78
CA GLU A 57 -27.31 -2.35 15.16
C GLU A 57 -26.30 -2.86 16.20
N TYR A 58 -25.82 -4.10 16.02
CA TYR A 58 -24.82 -4.73 16.88
C TYR A 58 -23.63 -5.22 16.05
N PRO A 59 -22.67 -4.34 15.72
CA PRO A 59 -21.52 -4.71 14.94
C PRO A 59 -20.50 -5.50 15.78
N PHE A 60 -20.01 -6.61 15.24
CA PHE A 60 -18.86 -7.33 15.77
C PHE A 60 -17.62 -7.07 14.92
N MET A 61 -16.43 -7.06 15.53
CA MET A 61 -15.17 -6.99 14.80
C MET A 61 -14.30 -8.19 15.13
N SER A 62 -13.58 -8.70 14.14
CA SER A 62 -12.43 -9.56 14.43
C SER A 62 -11.24 -8.73 14.91
N GLU A 63 -10.33 -9.37 15.63
CA GLU A 63 -9.10 -8.74 16.14
C GLU A 63 -8.32 -8.03 15.02
N ARG A 64 -8.21 -8.67 13.84
CA ARG A 64 -7.56 -8.07 12.67
C ARG A 64 -8.28 -6.83 12.15
N GLN A 65 -9.61 -6.82 12.16
CA GLN A 65 -10.40 -5.65 11.73
C GLN A 65 -10.23 -4.50 12.72
N PHE A 66 -10.25 -4.80 14.00
CA PHE A 66 -10.00 -3.84 15.07
C PHE A 66 -8.61 -3.20 14.93
N GLN A 67 -7.56 -4.00 14.80
CA GLN A 67 -6.18 -3.51 14.59
C GLN A 67 -6.05 -2.64 13.34
N ARG A 68 -6.71 -3.01 12.23
CA ARG A 68 -6.70 -2.21 11.00
C ARG A 68 -7.38 -0.87 11.17
N ARG A 69 -8.49 -0.81 11.91
CA ARG A 69 -9.17 0.45 12.23
C ARG A 69 -8.28 1.29 13.14
N HIS A 70 -7.76 0.71 14.22
CA HIS A 70 -6.89 1.42 15.15
C HIS A 70 -5.65 2.00 14.47
N SER A 71 -5.04 1.25 13.53
CA SER A 71 -3.92 1.74 12.72
C SER A 71 -4.27 2.91 11.80
N LYS A 72 -5.55 3.08 11.44
CA LYS A 72 -6.08 4.19 10.62
C LYS A 72 -6.57 5.36 11.45
N GLU A 73 -6.76 5.19 12.76
CA GLU A 73 -7.10 6.29 13.64
C GLU A 73 -5.93 7.26 13.65
N ALA A 74 -6.19 8.52 13.28
CA ALA A 74 -5.20 9.56 13.41
C ALA A 74 -4.92 9.74 14.91
N GLY A 75 -3.73 9.31 15.36
CA GLY A 75 -3.34 9.50 16.75
C GLY A 75 -3.45 10.98 17.12
N LEU A 76 -4.10 11.28 18.25
CA LEU A 76 -4.32 12.67 18.70
C LEU A 76 -3.04 13.51 18.67
N VAL A 77 -1.93 12.90 19.08
CA VAL A 77 -0.56 13.46 19.11
C VAL A 77 -0.14 14.04 17.75
N GLY A 78 -0.55 13.43 16.64
CA GLY A 78 -0.15 13.89 15.31
C GLY A 78 -0.89 15.14 14.83
N PHE A 79 -2.12 15.39 15.28
CA PHE A 79 -2.90 16.54 14.82
C PHE A 79 -2.82 17.71 15.80
N SER A 80 -2.90 17.47 17.12
CA SER A 80 -2.83 18.55 18.13
C SER A 80 -1.46 19.20 18.21
N ASP A 81 -0.39 18.42 18.06
CA ASP A 81 0.97 18.93 18.26
C ASP A 81 1.51 19.64 17.01
N ILE A 82 0.89 19.36 15.87
CA ILE A 82 1.29 19.88 14.55
C ILE A 82 0.41 21.06 14.14
N CYS A 83 -0.87 21.04 14.49
CA CYS A 83 -1.81 22.08 14.14
C CYS A 83 -1.96 23.07 15.31
N GLY A 84 -1.60 24.34 15.08
CA GLY A 84 -1.83 25.40 16.06
C GLY A 84 -3.32 25.69 16.24
N THR A 85 -3.67 26.56 17.20
CA THR A 85 -5.05 27.04 17.41
C THR A 85 -5.67 27.68 16.17
N ASP A 86 -4.82 28.13 15.24
CA ASP A 86 -5.16 28.67 13.91
C ASP A 86 -5.53 27.59 12.87
N ARG A 87 -5.55 26.30 13.26
CA ARG A 87 -5.78 25.13 12.40
C ARG A 87 -4.75 25.00 11.26
N ARG A 88 -3.58 25.63 11.38
CA ARG A 88 -2.49 25.51 10.41
C ARG A 88 -1.44 24.52 10.88
N ASN A 89 -0.89 23.78 9.94
CA ASN A 89 0.21 22.84 10.18
C ASN A 89 1.53 23.61 10.27
N HIS A 90 2.13 23.65 11.45
CA HIS A 90 3.41 24.35 11.72
C HIS A 90 4.64 23.44 11.59
N ARG A 91 4.49 22.21 11.08
CA ARG A 91 5.62 21.31 10.86
C ARG A 91 6.55 21.87 9.79
N LYS A 92 7.86 21.80 10.01
CA LYS A 92 8.86 22.11 8.98
C LYS A 92 8.52 21.32 7.70
N PRO A 93 8.33 21.99 6.55
CA PRO A 93 7.98 21.32 5.31
C PRO A 93 9.13 20.41 4.89
N THR A 94 8.98 19.12 5.19
CA THR A 94 9.92 18.06 4.84
C THR A 94 9.34 17.31 3.66
N ARG A 95 10.14 17.18 2.59
CA ARG A 95 9.73 16.39 1.44
C ARG A 95 9.61 14.93 1.86
N ARG A 96 8.57 14.24 1.40
CA ARG A 96 8.44 12.78 1.57
C ARG A 96 9.67 12.10 0.96
N ASN A 97 10.22 11.10 1.65
CA ASN A 97 11.18 10.20 1.06
C ASN A 97 10.54 9.50 -0.16
N ARG A 98 11.27 9.43 -1.27
CA ARG A 98 10.82 8.71 -2.46
C ARG A 98 10.74 7.22 -2.17
N THR A 99 9.76 6.54 -2.74
CA THR A 99 9.70 5.08 -2.67
C THR A 99 10.82 4.45 -3.53
N GLY A 100 11.16 3.18 -3.29
CA GLY A 100 12.17 2.48 -4.10
C GLY A 100 11.85 2.50 -5.61
N TYR A 101 10.55 2.38 -5.96
CA TYR A 101 10.07 2.51 -7.34
C TYR A 101 10.33 3.91 -7.93
N GLU A 102 10.02 4.97 -7.17
CA GLU A 102 10.25 6.35 -7.60
C GLU A 102 11.73 6.68 -7.75
N LEU A 103 12.59 6.12 -6.89
CA LEU A 103 14.04 6.23 -7.02
C LEU A 103 14.54 5.54 -8.30
N GLY A 104 14.03 4.34 -8.61
CA GLY A 104 14.35 3.62 -9.84
C GLY A 104 13.96 4.40 -11.10
N PHE A 105 12.79 5.03 -11.13
CA PHE A 105 12.38 5.87 -12.25
C PHE A 105 13.29 7.08 -12.47
N VAL A 106 13.71 7.74 -11.37
CA VAL A 106 14.65 8.87 -11.44
C VAL A 106 16.03 8.40 -11.91
N ASP A 107 16.50 7.23 -11.47
CA ASP A 107 17.77 6.65 -11.90
C ASP A 107 17.76 6.27 -13.39
N ILE A 108 16.66 5.71 -13.89
CA ILE A 108 16.46 5.42 -15.33
C ILE A 108 16.58 6.72 -16.14
N ASN A 109 15.87 7.77 -15.75
CA ASN A 109 15.93 9.07 -16.43
C ASN A 109 17.33 9.71 -16.34
N ALA A 110 18.03 9.55 -15.21
CA ALA A 110 19.41 10.02 -15.06
C ALA A 110 20.37 9.28 -15.98
N LYS A 111 20.25 7.95 -16.09
CA LYS A 111 21.04 7.10 -16.99
C LYS A 111 20.82 7.47 -18.46
N LEU A 112 19.57 7.67 -18.88
CA LEU A 112 19.24 8.12 -20.24
C LEU A 112 19.90 9.48 -20.56
N ARG A 113 19.78 10.46 -19.68
CA ARG A 113 20.42 11.78 -19.85
C ARG A 113 21.95 11.70 -19.89
N ASN A 114 22.56 10.86 -19.06
CA ASN A 114 24.00 10.68 -19.04
C ASN A 114 24.49 10.02 -20.34
N LEU A 115 23.73 9.07 -20.88
CA LEU A 115 24.02 8.42 -22.15
C LEU A 115 23.93 9.41 -23.32
N ASP A 116 22.93 10.29 -23.34
CA ASP A 116 22.84 11.35 -24.36
C ASP A 116 23.98 12.37 -24.24
N LYS A 117 24.36 12.78 -23.02
CA LYS A 117 25.54 13.63 -22.79
C LYS A 117 26.83 12.96 -23.29
N GLN A 118 26.98 11.66 -23.07
CA GLN A 118 28.13 10.90 -23.55
C GLN A 118 28.17 10.85 -25.08
N ARG A 119 27.01 10.66 -25.74
CA ARG A 119 26.90 10.74 -27.21
C ARG A 119 27.32 12.11 -27.73
N GLN A 120 26.82 13.19 -27.12
CA GLN A 120 27.20 14.56 -27.47
C GLN A 120 28.71 14.79 -27.31
N TYR A 121 29.29 14.37 -26.19
CA TYR A 121 30.72 14.49 -25.94
C TYR A 121 31.57 13.71 -26.95
N ASN A 122 31.16 12.48 -27.28
CA ASN A 122 31.85 11.66 -28.27
C ASN A 122 31.76 12.26 -29.68
N ALA A 123 30.60 12.83 -30.02
CA ALA A 123 30.37 13.50 -31.30
C ALA A 123 31.20 14.79 -31.44
N PHE A 124 31.34 15.55 -30.35
CA PHE A 124 32.27 16.67 -30.24
C PHE A 124 33.73 16.22 -30.41
N LYS A 125 34.15 15.20 -29.65
CA LYS A 125 35.53 14.66 -29.69
C LYS A 125 35.92 14.14 -31.08
N ARG A 126 34.98 13.53 -31.80
CA ARG A 126 35.19 13.03 -33.17
C ARG A 126 35.14 14.14 -34.24
N GLY A 127 34.95 15.40 -33.85
CA GLY A 127 34.94 16.55 -34.76
C GLY A 127 33.69 16.65 -35.63
N THR A 128 32.65 15.87 -35.35
CA THR A 128 31.44 15.77 -36.18
C THR A 128 30.39 16.86 -35.92
N TYR A 129 30.54 17.68 -34.87
CA TYR A 129 29.59 18.75 -34.52
C TYR A 129 30.31 20.00 -33.96
N ARG A 130 29.85 21.19 -34.35
CA ARG A 130 30.07 22.46 -33.62
C ARG A 130 28.80 22.83 -32.86
N TYR A 131 28.98 23.29 -31.63
CA TYR A 131 27.90 23.58 -30.69
C TYR A 131 27.42 25.02 -30.89
N ASP A 132 26.48 25.22 -31.81
CA ASP A 132 25.82 26.52 -32.03
C ASP A 132 24.47 26.45 -31.30
N GLY A 133 24.44 26.97 -30.07
CA GLY A 133 23.37 26.77 -29.10
C GLY A 133 21.95 26.83 -29.69
N GLY A 134 21.24 25.70 -29.65
CA GLY A 134 19.81 25.65 -29.90
C GLY A 134 19.34 24.39 -30.62
N ASP A 135 19.91 24.08 -31.79
CA ASP A 135 19.33 23.08 -32.71
C ASP A 135 20.38 22.11 -33.30
N LEU A 136 20.04 20.82 -33.32
CA LEU A 136 20.87 19.75 -33.88
C LEU A 136 20.94 19.85 -35.42
N ARG A 137 22.12 20.14 -35.98
CA ARG A 137 22.40 20.08 -37.43
C ARG A 137 23.34 18.92 -37.74
N TYR A 138 23.02 18.09 -38.75
CA TYR A 138 23.88 16.98 -39.20
C TYR A 138 24.75 17.40 -40.40
N LEU A 139 25.98 16.88 -40.46
CA LEU A 139 26.87 16.95 -41.63
C LEU A 139 26.56 15.76 -42.55
N ASP A 140 26.08 16.04 -43.76
CA ASP A 140 25.93 15.01 -44.78
C ASP A 140 27.31 14.66 -45.36
N TYR A 141 27.64 13.38 -45.46
CA TYR A 141 28.96 12.92 -45.89
C TYR A 141 29.20 13.31 -47.35
N GLY A 142 30.03 14.35 -47.57
CA GLY A 142 30.50 14.77 -48.89
C GLY A 142 30.13 16.18 -49.36
N GLY A 143 29.41 16.98 -48.57
CA GLY A 143 29.00 18.34 -48.96
C GLY A 143 29.57 19.45 -48.05
N LYS A 144 30.13 20.53 -48.63
CA LYS A 144 30.60 21.73 -47.90
C LYS A 144 29.47 22.70 -47.49
N THR A 145 28.24 22.23 -47.27
CA THR A 145 27.11 23.08 -46.87
C THR A 145 26.15 22.38 -45.91
N TYR A 146 25.70 23.12 -44.89
CA TYR A 146 24.79 22.64 -43.84
C TYR A 146 23.33 22.88 -44.25
N LYS A 147 22.44 21.92 -43.99
CA LYS A 147 20.98 22.09 -44.12
C LYS A 147 20.31 21.98 -42.74
N ASN A 148 19.24 22.74 -42.54
CA ASN A 148 18.40 22.61 -41.35
C ASN A 148 17.58 21.32 -41.46
N ALA A 149 17.43 20.57 -40.36
CA ALA A 149 16.50 19.46 -40.30
C ALA A 149 15.07 20.03 -40.38
N ALA A 150 14.37 19.75 -41.49
CA ALA A 150 12.96 20.11 -41.63
C ALA A 150 12.11 19.25 -40.67
N ILE A 151 11.03 19.86 -40.17
CA ILE A 151 10.00 19.29 -39.29
C ILE A 151 9.37 18.06 -39.94
#